data_AF-A0A7Y5YEK3-F1
#
_entry.id   AF-A0A7Y5YEK3-F1
#
_cell.length_a   1.000
_cell.length_b   1.000
_cell.length_c   1.000
_cell.angle_alpha   90.00
_cell.angle_beta   90.00
_cell.angle_gamma   90.00
#
_symmetry.space_group_name_H-M   'P 1'
#
loop_
_entity.id
_entity.type
_entity.pdbx_description
1 polymer ?
#
loop_
_entity_poly.entity_id
_entity_poly.type
_entity_poly.pdbx_seq_one_letter_code
_entity_poly.pdbx_strand_id
1 'polypeptide(L)'
;MQVDPNERIQALDQFVLYLEPITSLPCLINDELTPLADEAIENAIRIKGGVTSGMERNKDIVARNAAIVRQGRHYLASGMPERNIATAVHAWLKREVAKPPKQRLDWVTLETEKALSRKSIDAILKRNFVL
;
A
#
# COMPACT_ATOMS: atom_id res chain seq x y z
N MET A 1 3.04 -17.43 -11.54
CA MET A 1 2.79 -18.59 -10.67
C MET A 1 2.25 -18.05 -9.36
N GLN A 2 1.01 -18.38 -8.98
CA GLN A 2 0.43 -17.92 -7.72
C GLN A 2 1.06 -18.78 -6.62
N VAL A 3 1.94 -18.22 -5.80
CA VAL A 3 2.57 -18.97 -4.69
C VAL A 3 1.46 -19.35 -3.73
N ASP A 4 1.37 -20.63 -3.43
CA ASP A 4 0.35 -21.18 -2.53
C ASP A 4 0.50 -20.51 -1.14
N PRO A 5 -0.58 -19.99 -0.53
CA PRO A 5 -0.52 -19.41 0.81
C PRO A 5 0.13 -20.35 1.84
N ASN A 6 -0.03 -21.66 1.72
CA ASN A 6 0.63 -22.61 2.61
C ASN A 6 2.14 -22.72 2.32
N GLU A 7 2.58 -22.74 1.07
CA GLU A 7 4.01 -22.66 0.72
C GLU A 7 4.64 -21.38 1.26
N ARG A 8 3.91 -20.25 1.23
CA ARG A 8 4.37 -18.97 1.77
C ARG A 8 4.47 -18.99 3.30
N ILE A 9 3.52 -19.62 3.98
CA ILE A 9 3.56 -19.82 5.44
C ILE A 9 4.75 -20.70 5.81
N GLN A 10 4.95 -21.80 5.08
CA GLN A 10 6.03 -22.74 5.33
C GLN A 10 7.41 -22.11 5.06
N ALA A 11 7.53 -21.27 4.03
CA ALA A 11 8.75 -20.52 3.76
C ALA A 11 9.07 -19.48 4.85
N LEU A 12 8.06 -18.84 5.44
CA LEU A 12 8.24 -17.90 6.55
C LEU A 12 8.56 -18.61 7.86
N ASP A 13 7.92 -19.74 8.16
CA ASP A 13 8.25 -20.56 9.33
C ASP A 13 9.67 -21.13 9.21
N GLN A 14 10.09 -21.55 8.01
CA GLN A 14 11.48 -21.92 7.76
C GLN A 14 12.44 -20.73 7.89
N PHE A 15 12.07 -19.54 7.40
CA PHE A 15 12.90 -18.34 7.54
C PHE A 15 13.12 -17.97 9.01
N VAL A 16 12.10 -18.08 9.86
CA VAL A 16 12.20 -17.87 11.31
C VAL A 16 13.05 -18.97 11.97
N LEU A 17 12.79 -20.24 11.64
CA LEU A 17 13.54 -21.40 12.18
C LEU A 17 15.04 -21.34 11.83
N TYR A 18 15.39 -20.78 10.67
CA TYR A 18 16.79 -20.65 10.24
C TYR A 18 17.46 -19.36 10.72
N LEU A 19 16.71 -18.31 11.06
CA LEU A 19 17.28 -17.06 11.60
C LEU A 19 17.51 -17.11 13.11
N GLU A 20 16.68 -17.81 13.87
CA GLU A 20 16.80 -17.94 15.33
C GLU A 20 18.17 -18.53 15.80
N PRO A 21 18.76 -19.52 15.09
CA PRO A 21 20.13 -19.98 15.38
C PRO A 21 21.21 -18.97 14.96
N ILE A 22 20.97 -18.15 13.93
CA ILE A 22 21.93 -17.17 13.41
C ILE A 22 22.00 -15.95 14.35
N THR A 23 20.88 -15.50 14.88
CA THR A 23 20.82 -14.39 15.85
C THR A 23 21.33 -14.79 17.24
N SER A 24 21.48 -16.09 17.53
CA SER A 24 22.05 -16.62 18.78
C SER A 24 23.53 -17.00 18.68
N LEU A 25 24.18 -16.81 17.53
CA LEU A 25 25.62 -17.06 17.37
C LEU A 25 26.45 -15.99 18.09
N PRO A 26 27.39 -16.39 18.97
CA PRO A 26 28.21 -15.44 19.73
C PRO A 26 29.07 -14.49 18.89
N CYS A 27 29.40 -14.88 17.65
CA CYS A 27 30.18 -14.07 16.71
C CYS A 27 29.35 -12.98 16.01
N LEU A 28 28.02 -13.03 16.13
CA LEU A 28 27.09 -12.02 15.64
C LEU A 28 26.55 -11.13 16.77
N ILE A 29 27.13 -11.25 17.99
CA ILE A 29 27.02 -10.27 19.10
C ILE A 29 27.79 -8.97 18.74
N ASN A 30 27.67 -8.49 17.51
CA ASN A 30 27.80 -7.07 17.25
C ASN A 30 26.37 -6.55 17.22
N ASP A 31 26.02 -5.90 18.33
CA ASP A 31 24.70 -5.52 18.85
C ASP A 31 23.83 -4.67 17.90
N GLU A 32 24.30 -4.42 16.67
CA GLU A 32 23.61 -3.61 15.65
C GLU A 32 22.65 -4.44 14.80
N LEU A 33 22.91 -5.74 14.61
CA LEU A 33 22.08 -6.61 13.76
C LEU A 33 20.89 -7.22 14.49
N THR A 34 21.03 -7.48 15.78
CA THR A 34 19.96 -8.00 16.65
C THR A 34 18.72 -7.10 16.66
N PRO A 35 18.82 -5.78 16.95
CA PRO A 35 17.65 -4.91 16.95
C PRO A 35 17.02 -4.77 15.56
N LEU A 36 17.82 -4.84 14.49
CA LEU A 36 17.32 -4.81 13.11
C LEU A 36 16.55 -6.09 12.76
N ALA A 37 17.04 -7.24 13.20
CA ALA A 37 16.39 -8.53 13.01
C ALA A 37 15.09 -8.61 13.82
N ASP A 38 15.09 -8.17 15.07
CA ASP A 38 13.90 -8.11 15.93
C ASP A 38 12.84 -7.18 15.33
N GLU A 39 13.23 -5.99 14.85
CA GLU A 39 12.31 -5.06 14.17
C GLU A 39 11.72 -5.68 12.88
N ALA A 40 12.54 -6.41 12.12
CA ALA A 40 12.09 -7.08 10.91
C ALA A 40 11.08 -8.21 11.24
N ILE A 41 11.32 -8.99 12.30
CA ILE A 41 10.44 -10.06 12.77
C ILE A 41 9.13 -9.48 13.31
N GLU A 42 9.17 -8.43 14.15
CA GLU A 42 7.96 -7.75 14.63
C GLU A 42 7.14 -7.16 13.49
N ASN A 43 7.78 -6.53 12.50
CA ASN A 43 7.09 -6.00 11.33
C ASN A 43 6.45 -7.13 10.50
N ALA A 44 7.14 -8.27 10.33
CA ALA A 44 6.58 -9.43 9.65
C ALA A 44 5.35 -9.99 10.41
N ILE A 45 5.40 -10.08 11.74
CA ILE A 45 4.29 -10.52 12.59
C ILE A 45 3.12 -9.54 12.53
N ARG A 46 3.37 -8.22 12.55
CA ARG A 46 2.33 -7.19 12.42
C ARG A 46 1.66 -7.23 11.05
N ILE A 47 2.42 -7.40 9.98
CA ILE A 47 1.89 -7.58 8.63
C ILE A 47 1.04 -8.87 8.56
N LYS A 48 1.50 -9.98 9.17
CA LYS A 48 0.74 -11.24 9.29
C LYS A 48 -0.59 -11.06 10.04
N GLY A 49 -0.62 -10.17 11.04
CA GLY A 49 -1.83 -9.79 11.79
C GLY A 49 -2.73 -8.74 11.10
N GLY A 50 -2.42 -8.32 9.87
CA GLY A 50 -3.17 -7.28 9.17
C GLY A 50 -2.93 -5.86 9.69
N VAL A 51 -1.92 -5.66 10.54
CA VAL A 51 -1.49 -4.35 11.05
C VAL A 51 -0.41 -3.81 10.12
N THR A 52 -0.81 -3.04 9.11
CA THR A 52 0.14 -2.25 8.30
C THR A 52 0.83 -1.21 9.19
N SER A 53 2.15 -1.11 9.11
CA SER A 53 2.90 -0.04 9.78
C SER A 53 2.40 1.32 9.27
N GLY A 54 2.54 2.37 10.09
CA GLY A 54 2.18 3.73 9.68
C GLY A 54 2.95 4.20 8.44
N MET A 55 4.18 3.70 8.22
CA MET A 55 5.01 4.02 7.08
C MET A 55 4.47 3.40 5.79
N GLU A 56 4.10 2.11 5.81
CA GLU A 56 3.47 1.42 4.68
C GLU A 56 2.11 2.02 4.35
N ARG A 57 1.29 2.33 5.35
CA ARG A 57 0.02 3.06 5.15
C ARG A 57 0.26 4.42 4.47
N ASN A 58 1.32 5.12 4.83
CA ASN A 58 1.65 6.40 4.21
C ASN A 58 2.10 6.23 2.74
N LYS A 59 2.91 5.22 2.43
CA LYS A 59 3.30 4.88 1.05
C LYS A 59 2.08 4.60 0.17
N ASP A 60 1.13 3.82 0.68
CA ASP A 60 -0.13 3.51 0.00
C ASP A 60 -0.98 4.77 -0.26
N ILE A 61 -1.11 5.63 0.75
CA ILE A 61 -1.83 6.91 0.64
C ILE A 61 -1.18 7.80 -0.42
N VAL A 62 0.15 7.89 -0.43
CA VAL A 62 0.90 8.68 -1.41
C VAL A 62 0.68 8.14 -2.82
N ALA A 63 0.79 6.83 -3.02
CA ALA A 63 0.58 6.18 -4.32
C ALA A 63 -0.85 6.41 -4.84
N ARG A 64 -1.87 6.25 -3.98
CA ARG A 64 -3.27 6.56 -4.30
C ARG A 64 -3.45 8.01 -4.70
N ASN A 65 -2.93 8.95 -3.90
CA ASN A 65 -3.11 10.37 -4.18
C ASN A 65 -2.43 10.76 -5.50
N ALA A 66 -1.27 10.19 -5.82
CA ALA A 66 -0.62 10.38 -7.10
C ALA A 66 -1.47 9.84 -8.28
N ALA A 67 -2.13 8.69 -8.12
CA ALA A 67 -3.05 8.16 -9.11
C ALA A 67 -4.28 9.06 -9.33
N ILE A 68 -4.88 9.56 -8.24
CA ILE A 68 -5.99 10.54 -8.28
C ILE A 68 -5.58 11.79 -9.05
N VAL A 69 -4.41 12.36 -8.75
CA VAL A 69 -3.89 13.56 -9.43
C VAL A 69 -3.65 13.30 -10.92
N ARG A 70 -3.04 12.16 -11.27
CA ARG A 70 -2.83 11.78 -12.68
C ARG A 70 -4.15 11.67 -13.42
N GLN A 71 -5.16 11.03 -12.83
CA GLN A 71 -6.47 10.90 -13.46
C GLN A 71 -7.18 12.25 -13.61
N GLY A 72 -7.10 13.12 -12.60
CA GLY A 72 -7.64 14.48 -12.68
C GLY A 72 -7.02 15.29 -13.81
N ARG A 73 -5.68 15.25 -13.95
CA ARG A 73 -4.96 15.89 -15.06
C ARG A 73 -5.34 15.32 -16.42
N HIS A 74 -5.52 14.00 -16.50
CA HIS A 74 -5.98 13.36 -17.73
C HIS A 74 -7.37 13.87 -18.16
N TYR A 75 -8.32 14.00 -17.24
CA TYR A 75 -9.63 14.56 -17.55
C TYR A 75 -9.58 16.04 -17.93
N LEU A 76 -8.76 16.83 -17.22
CA LEU A 76 -8.54 18.23 -17.57
C LEU A 76 -7.96 18.39 -18.97
N ALA A 77 -6.92 17.63 -19.31
CA ALA A 77 -6.29 17.61 -20.63
C ALA A 77 -7.25 17.12 -21.73
N SER A 78 -8.27 16.32 -21.37
CA SER A 78 -9.33 15.87 -22.28
C SER A 78 -10.44 16.93 -22.48
N GLY A 79 -10.28 18.14 -21.94
CA GLY A 79 -11.24 19.23 -22.05
C GLY A 79 -12.44 19.11 -21.11
N MET A 80 -12.38 18.25 -20.08
CA MET A 80 -13.45 18.16 -19.09
C MET A 80 -13.53 19.43 -18.25
N PRO A 81 -14.71 20.05 -18.07
CA PRO A 81 -14.87 21.19 -17.18
C PRO A 81 -14.46 20.86 -15.75
N GLU A 82 -13.66 21.72 -15.12
CA GLU A 82 -13.12 21.54 -13.76
C GLU A 82 -14.18 21.12 -12.73
N ARG A 83 -15.36 21.76 -12.77
CA ARG A 83 -16.51 21.44 -11.90
C ARG A 83 -16.94 19.96 -11.91
N ASN A 84 -16.65 19.24 -13.00
CA ASN A 84 -17.01 17.84 -13.20
C ASN A 84 -15.87 16.85 -12.85
N ILE A 85 -14.63 17.32 -12.81
CA ILE A 85 -13.44 16.44 -12.67
C ILE A 85 -13.48 15.67 -11.35
N ALA A 86 -13.75 16.33 -10.22
CA ALA A 86 -13.81 15.64 -8.92
C ALA A 86 -14.86 14.51 -8.90
N THR A 87 -15.99 14.71 -9.57
CA THR A 87 -17.07 13.72 -9.69
C THR A 87 -16.65 12.56 -10.60
N ALA A 88 -16.02 12.85 -11.73
CA ALA A 88 -15.53 11.84 -12.66
C ALA A 88 -14.42 10.98 -12.04
N VAL A 89 -13.46 11.60 -11.34
CA VAL A 89 -12.39 10.89 -10.61
C VAL A 89 -12.96 10.04 -9.49
N HIS A 90 -13.98 10.51 -8.76
CA HIS A 90 -14.66 9.71 -7.74
C HIS A 90 -15.35 8.47 -8.34
N ALA A 91 -16.03 8.63 -9.47
CA ALA A 91 -16.65 7.50 -10.17
C ALA A 91 -15.61 6.51 -10.70
N TRP A 92 -14.50 7.01 -11.26
CA TRP A 92 -13.38 6.19 -11.71
C TRP A 92 -12.76 5.40 -10.55
N LEU A 93 -12.46 6.05 -9.42
CA LEU A 93 -11.89 5.41 -8.24
C LEU A 93 -12.78 4.28 -7.72
N LYS A 94 -14.10 4.50 -7.67
CA LYS A 94 -15.07 3.46 -7.31
C LYS A 94 -15.01 2.24 -8.23
N ARG A 95 -14.85 2.46 -9.55
CA ARG A 95 -14.73 1.36 -10.51
C ARG A 95 -13.41 0.61 -10.35
N GLU A 96 -12.30 1.30 -10.12
CA GLU A 96 -11.00 0.67 -9.90
C GLU A 96 -10.99 -0.19 -8.63
N VAL A 97 -11.56 0.29 -7.53
CA VAL A 97 -11.67 -0.48 -6.28
C VAL A 97 -12.60 -1.69 -6.42
N ALA A 98 -13.66 -1.56 -7.22
CA ALA A 98 -14.61 -2.65 -7.49
C ALA A 98 -14.03 -3.76 -8.39
N LYS A 99 -12.88 -3.56 -9.04
CA LYS A 99 -12.25 -4.61 -9.85
C LYS A 99 -11.82 -5.78 -8.96
N PRO A 100 -11.83 -7.02 -9.48
CA PRO A 100 -11.26 -8.17 -8.79
C PRO A 100 -9.80 -7.91 -8.40
N PRO A 101 -9.30 -8.40 -7.26
CA PRO A 101 -7.92 -8.14 -6.81
C PRO A 101 -6.84 -8.41 -7.87
N LYS A 102 -7.03 -9.43 -8.71
CA LYS A 102 -6.11 -9.79 -9.81
C LYS A 102 -6.05 -8.78 -10.97
N GLN A 103 -7.01 -7.86 -11.04
CA GLN A 103 -7.15 -6.83 -12.09
C GLN A 103 -6.99 -5.40 -11.54
N ARG A 104 -6.75 -5.27 -10.24
CA ARG A 104 -6.52 -3.98 -9.60
C ARG A 104 -5.11 -3.50 -9.94
N LEU A 105 -4.98 -2.19 -10.11
CA LEU A 105 -3.68 -1.54 -10.23
C LEU A 105 -2.95 -1.63 -8.89
N ASP A 106 -1.61 -1.69 -8.93
CA ASP A 106 -0.75 -1.94 -7.76
C ASP A 106 -0.95 -0.97 -6.59
N TRP A 107 -1.42 0.25 -6.88
CA TRP A 107 -1.70 1.27 -5.85
C TRP A 107 -3.05 1.08 -5.14
N VAL A 108 -3.90 0.17 -5.60
CA VAL A 108 -5.22 -0.13 -5.00
C VAL A 108 -5.03 -1.19 -3.91
N THR A 109 -4.48 -0.76 -2.77
CA THR A 109 -4.29 -1.58 -1.56
C THR A 109 -5.50 -1.56 -0.63
N LEU A 110 -5.47 -2.31 0.47
CA LEU A 110 -6.54 -2.38 1.49
C LEU A 110 -6.92 -0.99 2.05
N GLU A 111 -5.96 -0.07 2.19
CA GLU A 111 -6.22 1.31 2.64
C GLU A 111 -6.91 2.19 1.57
N THR A 112 -6.87 1.71 0.33
CA THR A 112 -7.50 2.32 -0.84
C THR A 112 -8.93 1.81 -1.04
N GLU A 113 -9.25 0.63 -0.47
CA GLU A 113 -10.62 0.11 -0.37
C GLU A 113 -11.51 0.96 0.54
N LYS A 114 -10.90 1.70 1.49
CA LYS A 114 -11.63 2.74 2.23
C LYS A 114 -12.07 3.82 1.26
N ALA A 115 -13.37 3.83 0.97
CA ALA A 115 -13.99 4.73 0.02
C ALA A 115 -13.69 6.19 0.38
N LEU A 116 -12.93 6.88 -0.47
CA LEU A 116 -12.78 8.33 -0.36
C LEU A 116 -14.09 9.01 -0.75
N SER A 117 -14.51 9.98 0.04
CA SER A 117 -15.61 10.86 -0.33
C SER A 117 -15.22 11.74 -1.52
N ARG A 118 -16.22 12.17 -2.31
CA ARG A 118 -16.02 13.18 -3.37
C ARG A 118 -15.36 14.46 -2.84
N LYS A 119 -15.67 14.87 -1.60
CA LYS A 119 -15.06 16.05 -0.95
C LYS A 119 -13.58 15.86 -0.68
N SER A 120 -13.18 14.66 -0.27
CA SER A 120 -11.76 14.31 -0.06
C SER A 120 -10.97 14.32 -1.37
N ILE A 121 -11.58 13.82 -2.45
CA ILE A 121 -10.97 13.85 -3.80
C ILE A 121 -10.81 15.30 -4.27
N ASP A 122 -11.85 16.13 -4.14
CA ASP A 122 -11.78 17.55 -4.48
C ASP A 122 -10.65 18.27 -3.73
N ALA A 123 -10.52 18.02 -2.42
CA ALA A 123 -9.44 18.58 -1.60
C ALA A 123 -8.04 18.11 -2.06
N ILE A 124 -7.88 16.82 -2.41
CA ILE A 124 -6.62 16.29 -2.95
C ILE A 124 -6.27 16.98 -4.27
N LEU A 125 -7.23 17.13 -5.18
CA LEU A 125 -7.01 17.74 -6.49
C LEU A 125 -6.62 19.23 -6.37
N LYS A 126 -7.32 19.99 -5.53
CA LYS A 126 -7.00 21.41 -5.25
C LYS A 126 -5.62 21.57 -4.63
N ARG A 127 -5.27 20.74 -3.63
CA ARG A 127 -3.94 20.77 -2.99
C ARG A 127 -2.80 20.50 -3.99
N ASN A 128 -3.08 19.82 -5.10
CA ASN A 128 -2.12 19.48 -6.15
C ASN A 128 -2.29 20.32 -7.43
N PHE A 129 -3.02 21.45 -7.35
CA PHE A 129 -3.20 22.41 -8.45
C PHE A 129 -3.74 21.78 -9.74
N VAL A 130 -4.68 20.83 -9.61
CA VAL A 130 -5.43 20.26 -10.74
C VAL A 130 -6.76 20.98 -10.94
N LEU A 131 -7.32 21.52 -9.86
CA LEU A 131 -8.55 22.30 -9.75
C LEU A 131 -8.25 23.62 -9.03
#